data_AF-A0A8J8H7C0-F1
#
_entry.id   AF-A0A8J8H7C0-F1
#
_cell.length_a   1.000
_cell.length_b   1.000
_cell.length_c   1.000
_cell.angle_alpha   90.00
_cell.angle_beta   90.00
_cell.angle_gamma   90.00
#
_symmetry.space_group_name_H-M   'P 1'
#
loop_
_entity.id
_entity.type
_entity.pdbx_description
1 polymer ?
#
loop_
_entity_poly.entity_id
_entity_poly.type
_entity_poly.pdbx_seq_one_letter_code
_entity_poly.pdbx_strand_id
1 'polypeptide(L)'
;MNRLSIRVRLTLLYSAVFFVFGAIVVGVSYALVASLSAVAPPSSTAPAGKAAEGQDVYFMEHPEAFIDYCRQILDTTTDENLRHKCESAFREGVRAGAVTQRDATLAHLLQYSVITLVVVTLLAALAGWLVAGRVLRPVHRITAAARAASEHNLSARVGLAGPHDELRELADTFDAMLTRLEASFVSQRRFIANASHELRTPLAVMGASVDVVLAKAAPTPEELLTMGRD
;
A
#
# COMPACT_ATOMS: atom_id res chain seq x y z
N MET A 1 2.84 -8.82 -20.80
CA MET A 1 2.29 -8.12 -19.63
C MET A 1 3.30 -8.18 -18.49
N ASN A 2 4.00 -7.09 -18.19
CA ASN A 2 5.00 -7.05 -17.11
C ASN A 2 4.32 -7.37 -15.77
N ARG A 3 4.79 -8.42 -15.09
CA ARG A 3 4.32 -8.73 -13.73
C ARG A 3 4.92 -7.67 -12.79
N LEU A 4 4.10 -6.68 -12.43
CA LEU A 4 4.43 -5.69 -11.39
C LEU A 4 4.93 -6.40 -10.13
N SER A 5 6.04 -5.91 -9.57
CA SER A 5 6.60 -6.47 -8.32
C SER A 5 5.60 -6.31 -7.18
N ILE A 6 5.69 -7.21 -6.17
CA ILE A 6 4.83 -7.15 -4.99
C ILE A 6 4.92 -5.78 -4.31
N ARG A 7 6.10 -5.16 -4.31
CA ARG A 7 6.31 -3.79 -3.78
C ARG A 7 5.42 -2.78 -4.49
N VAL A 8 5.46 -2.75 -5.82
CA VAL A 8 4.67 -1.79 -6.61
C VAL A 8 3.18 -2.01 -6.41
N ARG A 9 2.72 -3.26 -6.38
CA ARG A 9 1.32 -3.59 -6.13
C ARG A 9 0.87 -3.11 -4.75
N LEU A 10 1.66 -3.40 -3.72
CA LEU A 10 1.34 -3.02 -2.35
C LEU A 10 1.29 -1.49 -2.22
N THR A 11 2.29 -0.78 -2.75
CA THR A 11 2.33 0.69 -2.67
C THR A 11 1.20 1.34 -3.43
N LEU A 12 0.86 0.84 -4.62
CA LEU A 12 -0.27 1.36 -5.40
C LEU A 12 -1.59 1.14 -4.65
N LEU A 13 -1.79 -0.05 -4.07
CA LEU A 13 -3.00 -0.36 -3.33
C LEU A 13 -3.15 0.55 -2.10
N TYR A 14 -2.12 0.66 -1.25
CA TYR A 14 -2.18 1.52 -0.06
C TYR A 14 -2.30 2.99 -0.41
N SER A 15 -1.61 3.47 -1.45
CA SER A 15 -1.72 4.86 -1.90
C SER A 15 -3.11 5.16 -2.47
N ALA A 16 -3.70 4.21 -3.21
CA ALA A 16 -5.06 4.35 -3.73
C ALA A 16 -6.10 4.38 -2.60
N VAL A 17 -5.99 3.48 -1.61
CA VAL A 17 -6.86 3.48 -0.43
C VAL A 17 -6.73 4.78 0.34
N PHE A 18 -5.50 5.24 0.58
CA PHE A 18 -5.23 6.50 1.27
C PHE A 18 -5.82 7.70 0.51
N PHE A 19 -5.64 7.75 -0.81
CA PHE A 19 -6.20 8.81 -1.66
C PHE A 19 -7.73 8.81 -1.62
N VAL A 20 -8.38 7.64 -1.70
CA VAL A 20 -9.84 7.52 -1.62
C VAL A 20 -10.35 8.00 -0.27
N PHE A 21 -9.75 7.57 0.84
CA PHE A 21 -10.12 8.05 2.18
C PHE A 21 -9.91 9.56 2.32
N GLY A 22 -8.78 10.08 1.86
CA GLY A 22 -8.49 11.51 1.89
C GLY A 22 -9.49 12.33 1.06
N ALA A 23 -9.86 11.85 -0.13
CA ALA A 23 -10.87 12.48 -0.98
C ALA A 23 -12.26 12.47 -0.31
N ILE A 24 -12.63 11.39 0.37
CA ILE A 24 -13.88 11.31 1.15
C ILE A 24 -13.86 12.33 2.28
N VAL A 25 -12.78 12.42 3.06
CA VAL A 25 -12.68 13.39 4.17
C VAL A 25 -12.77 14.83 3.66
N VAL A 26 -12.08 15.17 2.57
CA VAL A 26 -12.16 16.49 1.93
C VAL A 26 -13.58 16.77 1.43
N GLY A 27 -14.22 15.80 0.77
CA GLY A 27 -15.59 15.94 0.27
C GLY A 27 -16.61 16.15 1.39
N VAL A 28 -16.51 15.38 2.47
CA VAL A 28 -17.37 15.53 3.66
C VAL A 28 -17.12 16.88 4.33
N SER A 29 -15.86 17.28 4.50
CA SER A 29 -15.52 18.58 5.10
C SER A 29 -16.07 19.73 4.27
N TYR A 30 -15.93 19.65 2.94
CA TYR A 30 -16.50 20.63 2.01
C TYR A 30 -18.03 20.68 2.12
N ALA A 31 -18.72 19.53 2.09
CA ALA A 31 -20.17 19.47 2.19
C ALA A 31 -20.69 20.00 3.53
N LEU A 32 -19.96 19.73 4.62
CA LEU A 32 -20.27 20.24 5.96
C LEU A 32 -20.13 21.77 5.99
N VAL A 33 -19.01 22.32 5.50
CA VAL A 33 -18.82 23.77 5.47
C VAL A 33 -19.83 24.44 4.55
N ALA A 34 -20.06 23.90 3.36
CA ALA A 34 -21.02 24.45 2.41
C ALA A 34 -22.46 24.44 2.91
N SER A 35 -22.84 23.46 3.74
CA SER A 35 -24.17 23.38 4.35
C SER A 35 -24.30 24.31 5.57
N LEU A 36 -23.28 24.39 6.43
CA LEU A 36 -23.24 25.32 7.57
C LEU A 36 -23.21 26.79 7.13
N SER A 37 -22.57 27.09 6.00
CA SER A 37 -22.46 28.44 5.45
C SER A 37 -23.52 28.76 4.39
N ALA A 38 -24.62 27.99 4.35
CA ALA A 38 -25.66 28.18 3.33
C ALA A 38 -26.40 29.51 3.55
N VAL A 39 -26.28 30.43 2.60
CA VAL A 39 -27.02 31.69 2.55
C VAL A 39 -28.05 31.59 1.44
N ALA A 40 -29.31 31.93 1.74
CA ALA A 40 -30.37 31.97 0.73
C ALA A 40 -29.99 33.00 -0.37
N PRO A 41 -30.17 32.66 -1.66
CA PRO A 41 -29.87 33.59 -2.74
C PRO A 41 -30.68 34.89 -2.58
N PRO A 42 -30.13 36.05 -2.99
CA PRO A 42 -30.89 37.30 -2.96
C PRO A 42 -32.18 37.11 -3.76
N SER A 43 -33.31 37.55 -3.19
CA SER A 43 -34.55 37.64 -3.93
C SER A 43 -34.32 38.58 -5.12
N SER A 44 -34.73 38.19 -6.32
CA SER A 44 -34.68 39.02 -7.54
C SER A 44 -35.56 40.28 -7.49
N THR A 45 -35.95 40.69 -6.28
CA THR A 45 -36.69 41.91 -5.94
C THR A 45 -35.78 43.06 -5.54
N ALA A 46 -34.46 42.92 -5.69
CA ALA A 46 -33.65 44.09 -6.00
C ALA A 46 -34.34 44.75 -7.21
N PRO A 47 -34.65 46.05 -7.20
CA PRO A 47 -35.32 46.69 -8.31
C PRO A 47 -34.44 46.56 -9.56
N ALA A 48 -34.67 45.50 -10.34
CA ALA A 48 -34.24 45.43 -11.72
C ALA A 48 -34.93 46.62 -12.38
N GLY A 49 -34.12 47.60 -12.74
CA GLY A 49 -34.55 48.96 -13.02
C GLY A 49 -35.84 49.03 -13.82
N LYS A 50 -36.87 49.62 -13.21
CA LYS A 50 -37.55 50.68 -13.94
C LYS A 50 -36.50 51.77 -14.10
N ALA A 51 -36.30 52.26 -15.32
CA ALA A 51 -35.28 53.24 -15.68
C ALA A 51 -34.98 54.17 -14.51
N ALA A 52 -33.78 54.01 -13.94
CA ALA A 52 -33.31 54.74 -12.76
C ALA A 52 -33.51 56.24 -13.01
N GLU A 53 -34.45 56.86 -12.30
CA GLU A 53 -34.58 58.31 -12.31
C GLU A 53 -33.37 58.87 -11.56
N GLY A 54 -32.81 60.02 -11.96
CA GLY A 54 -31.40 60.40 -11.71
C GLY A 54 -30.82 60.22 -10.30
N GLN A 55 -31.66 60.12 -9.26
CA GLN A 55 -31.27 59.80 -7.89
C GLN A 55 -30.90 58.32 -7.65
N ASP A 56 -31.50 57.37 -8.37
CA ASP A 56 -31.18 55.93 -8.30
C ASP A 56 -29.80 55.62 -8.92
N VAL A 57 -29.38 56.41 -9.93
CA VAL A 57 -28.05 56.30 -10.55
C VAL A 57 -26.95 56.82 -9.60
N TYR A 58 -27.21 57.93 -8.89
CA TYR A 58 -26.28 58.51 -7.91
C TYR A 58 -25.95 57.52 -6.78
N PHE A 59 -26.94 56.80 -6.26
CA PHE A 59 -26.73 55.81 -5.20
C PHE A 59 -25.99 54.54 -5.66
N MET A 60 -25.99 54.24 -6.97
CA MET A 60 -25.24 53.12 -7.53
C MET A 60 -23.74 53.44 -7.66
N GLU A 61 -23.40 54.71 -7.87
CA GLU A 61 -22.03 55.23 -7.94
C GLU A 61 -21.46 55.57 -6.54
N HIS A 62 -22.33 55.94 -5.59
CA HIS A 62 -22.00 56.29 -4.20
C HIS A 62 -22.75 55.42 -3.17
N PRO A 63 -22.33 54.16 -2.96
CA PRO A 63 -23.00 53.23 -2.05
C PRO A 63 -22.95 53.67 -0.58
N GLU A 64 -21.91 54.39 -0.16
CA GLU A 64 -21.81 55.00 1.16
C GLU A 64 -22.91 56.05 1.41
N ALA A 65 -23.23 56.86 0.40
CA ALA A 65 -24.28 57.87 0.50
C ALA A 65 -25.68 57.23 0.62
N PHE A 66 -25.89 56.06 0.01
CA PHE A 66 -27.12 55.29 0.16
C PHE A 66 -27.28 54.73 1.58
N ILE A 67 -26.20 54.21 2.17
CA ILE A 67 -26.22 53.69 3.55
C ILE A 67 -26.54 54.82 4.52
N ASP A 68 -25.92 55.98 4.37
CA ASP A 68 -26.18 57.14 5.23
C ASP A 68 -27.60 57.69 5.03
N TYR A 69 -28.12 57.70 3.79
CA TYR A 69 -29.51 58.05 3.47
C TYR A 69 -30.51 57.10 4.16
N CYS A 70 -30.31 55.79 4.05
CA CYS A 70 -31.20 54.83 4.71
C CYS A 70 -31.08 54.87 6.24
N ARG A 71 -29.87 55.10 6.80
CA ARG A 71 -29.67 55.29 8.24
C ARG A 71 -30.46 56.51 8.73
N GLN A 72 -30.42 57.62 7.99
CA GLN A 72 -31.16 58.82 8.32
C GLN A 72 -32.68 58.59 8.24
N ILE A 73 -33.17 57.97 7.16
CA ILE A 73 -34.60 57.68 6.98
C ILE A 73 -35.16 56.77 8.06
N LEU A 74 -34.41 55.72 8.44
CA LEU A 74 -34.83 54.78 9.47
C LEU A 74 -35.06 55.44 10.83
N ASP A 75 -34.35 56.53 11.12
CA ASP A 75 -34.44 57.26 12.39
C ASP A 75 -35.50 58.38 12.35
N THR A 76 -35.76 58.98 11.19
CA THR A 76 -36.57 60.21 11.10
C THR A 76 -37.95 60.05 10.45
N THR A 77 -38.21 58.97 9.68
CA THR A 77 -39.46 58.84 8.92
C THR A 77 -40.55 58.06 9.65
N THR A 78 -41.80 58.50 9.50
CA THR A 78 -43.01 57.70 9.84
C THR A 78 -43.58 56.95 8.64
N ASP A 79 -43.01 57.12 7.44
CA ASP A 79 -43.43 56.40 6.22
C ASP A 79 -42.95 54.94 6.26
N GLU A 80 -43.90 54.02 6.47
CA GLU A 80 -43.66 52.58 6.59
C GLU A 80 -43.14 51.96 5.28
N ASN A 81 -43.53 52.50 4.12
CA ASN A 81 -43.11 52.01 2.81
C ASN A 81 -41.64 52.35 2.54
N LEU A 82 -41.24 53.58 2.88
CA LEU A 82 -39.84 54.03 2.76
C LEU A 82 -38.92 53.22 3.70
N ARG A 83 -39.40 52.96 4.92
CA ARG A 83 -38.72 52.11 5.89
C ARG A 83 -38.50 50.69 5.37
N HIS A 84 -39.55 50.07 4.81
CA HIS A 84 -39.49 48.71 4.27
C HIS A 84 -38.50 48.62 3.09
N LYS A 85 -38.44 49.62 2.20
CA LYS A 85 -37.48 49.66 1.08
C LYS A 85 -36.02 49.69 1.56
N CYS A 86 -35.71 50.53 2.54
CA CYS A 86 -34.37 50.60 3.12
C CYS A 86 -33.99 49.30 3.83
N GLU A 87 -34.91 48.69 4.58
CA GLU A 87 -34.66 47.41 5.24
C GLU A 87 -34.42 46.27 4.24
N SER A 88 -35.22 46.19 3.16
CA SER A 88 -35.03 45.19 2.11
C SER A 88 -33.72 45.37 1.35
N ALA A 89 -33.36 46.61 1.01
CA ALA A 89 -32.11 46.91 0.31
C ALA A 89 -30.88 46.56 1.15
N PHE A 90 -30.89 46.91 2.45
CA PHE A 90 -29.81 46.52 3.36
C PHE A 90 -29.71 44.99 3.51
N ARG A 91 -30.85 44.31 3.67
CA ARG A 91 -30.91 42.84 3.79
C ARG A 91 -30.40 42.14 2.53
N GLU A 92 -30.72 42.65 1.34
CA GLU A 92 -30.21 42.15 0.07
C GLU A 92 -28.71 42.40 -0.09
N GLY A 93 -28.22 43.59 0.28
CA GLY A 93 -26.79 43.92 0.27
C GLY A 93 -25.96 43.01 1.19
N VAL A 94 -26.42 42.80 2.43
CA VAL A 94 -25.78 41.87 3.39
C VAL A 94 -25.77 40.43 2.84
N ARG A 95 -26.84 39.98 2.18
CA ARG A 95 -26.89 38.65 1.55
C ARG A 95 -25.93 38.53 0.37
N ALA A 96 -25.87 39.54 -0.50
CA ALA A 96 -24.94 39.56 -1.62
C ALA A 96 -23.47 39.52 -1.14
N GLY A 97 -23.14 40.30 -0.10
CA GLY A 97 -21.83 40.25 0.56
C GLY A 97 -21.53 38.87 1.16
N ALA A 98 -22.51 38.26 1.85
CA ALA A 98 -22.34 36.93 2.45
C ALA A 98 -22.14 35.82 1.39
N VAL A 99 -22.79 35.90 0.23
CA VAL A 99 -22.61 34.95 -0.88
C VAL A 99 -21.21 35.08 -1.49
N THR A 100 -20.75 36.29 -1.79
CA THR A 100 -19.42 36.52 -2.36
C THR A 100 -18.30 36.06 -1.42
N GLN A 101 -18.44 36.32 -0.12
CA GLN A 101 -17.47 35.88 0.89
C GLN A 101 -17.48 34.36 1.08
N ARG A 102 -18.66 33.72 1.01
CA ARG A 102 -18.79 32.25 1.02
C ARG A 102 -18.06 31.62 -0.15
N ASP A 103 -18.29 32.11 -1.36
CA ASP A 103 -17.70 31.52 -2.57
C ASP A 103 -16.17 31.61 -2.55
N ALA A 104 -15.61 32.76 -2.12
CA ALA A 104 -14.17 32.92 -1.92
C ALA A 104 -13.63 31.93 -0.87
N THR A 105 -14.34 31.77 0.25
CA THR A 105 -13.94 30.85 1.33
C THR A 105 -13.94 29.39 0.87
N LEU A 106 -14.99 28.95 0.18
CA LEU A 106 -15.11 27.60 -0.36
C LEU A 106 -14.02 27.30 -1.41
N ALA A 107 -13.72 28.28 -2.28
CA ALA A 107 -12.66 28.15 -3.28
C ALA A 107 -11.29 27.95 -2.62
N HIS A 108 -10.95 28.76 -1.61
CA HIS A 108 -9.69 28.60 -0.87
C HIS A 108 -9.61 27.27 -0.12
N LEU A 109 -10.70 26.86 0.53
CA LEU A 109 -10.77 25.57 1.22
C LEU A 109 -10.52 24.40 0.26
N LEU A 110 -11.18 24.38 -0.90
CA LEU A 110 -10.97 23.35 -1.92
C LEU A 110 -9.51 23.36 -2.42
N GLN A 111 -8.97 24.52 -2.76
CA GLN A 111 -7.61 24.65 -3.26
C GLN A 111 -6.58 24.10 -2.27
N TYR A 112 -6.63 24.54 -1.01
CA TYR A 112 -5.68 24.08 0.02
C TYR A 112 -5.88 22.59 0.35
N SER A 113 -7.12 22.11 0.38
CA SER A 113 -7.41 20.70 0.65
C SER A 113 -6.88 19.78 -0.44
N VAL A 114 -7.05 20.15 -1.72
CA VAL A 114 -6.54 19.37 -2.86
C VAL A 114 -5.01 19.36 -2.88
N ILE A 115 -4.36 20.50 -2.69
CA ILE A 115 -2.90 20.59 -2.63
C ILE A 115 -2.36 19.70 -1.49
N THR A 116 -2.95 19.81 -0.29
CA THR A 116 -2.56 19.02 0.87
C THR A 116 -2.77 17.52 0.62
N LEU A 117 -3.92 17.14 0.04
CA LEU A 117 -4.21 15.74 -0.29
C LEU A 117 -3.18 15.15 -1.25
N VAL A 118 -2.81 15.89 -2.31
CA VAL A 118 -1.79 15.44 -3.27
C VAL A 118 -0.43 15.27 -2.59
N VAL A 119 0.02 16.28 -1.83
CA VAL A 119 1.32 16.25 -1.14
C VAL A 119 1.38 15.08 -0.16
N VAL A 120 0.38 14.93 0.71
CA VAL A 120 0.36 13.85 1.70
C VAL A 120 0.25 12.47 1.04
N THR A 121 -0.51 12.34 -0.04
CA THR A 121 -0.59 11.07 -0.79
C THR A 121 0.76 10.68 -1.39
N LEU A 122 1.50 11.63 -1.96
CA LEU A 122 2.84 11.38 -2.49
C LEU A 122 3.82 10.99 -1.39
N LEU A 123 3.78 11.66 -0.23
CA LEU A 123 4.59 11.32 0.93
C LEU A 123 4.26 9.92 1.48
N ALA A 124 2.97 9.59 1.57
CA ALA A 124 2.50 8.26 1.99
C ALA A 124 2.96 7.17 1.00
N ALA A 125 2.89 7.44 -0.31
CA ALA A 125 3.36 6.51 -1.34
C ALA A 125 4.88 6.26 -1.21
N LEU A 126 5.67 7.33 -1.01
CA LEU A 126 7.11 7.22 -0.82
C LEU A 126 7.46 6.46 0.47
N ALA A 127 6.81 6.79 1.58
CA ALA A 127 6.99 6.10 2.86
C ALA A 127 6.62 4.62 2.74
N GLY A 128 5.48 4.31 2.12
CA GLY A 128 5.03 2.93 1.86
C GLY A 128 6.03 2.16 1.00
N TRP A 129 6.62 2.79 -0.01
CA TRP A 129 7.65 2.18 -0.85
C TRP A 129 8.91 1.82 -0.06
N LEU A 130 9.39 2.74 0.77
CA LEU A 130 10.57 2.53 1.61
C LEU A 130 10.33 1.42 2.65
N VAL A 131 9.19 1.46 3.34
CA VAL A 131 8.80 0.47 4.37
C VAL A 131 8.61 -0.91 3.76
N ALA A 132 7.82 -1.03 2.69
CA ALA A 132 7.63 -2.30 1.98
C ALA A 132 8.97 -2.86 1.48
N GLY A 133 9.87 -1.98 1.03
CA GLY A 133 11.22 -2.34 0.64
C GLY A 133 12.03 -2.98 1.77
N ARG A 134 11.90 -2.46 2.99
CA ARG A 134 12.62 -2.95 4.16
C ARG A 134 12.01 -4.22 4.74
N VAL A 135 10.68 -4.31 4.83
CA VAL A 135 9.94 -5.47 5.35
C VAL A 135 10.08 -6.69 4.42
N LEU A 136 10.12 -6.50 3.10
CA LEU A 136 10.25 -7.62 2.15
C LEU A 136 11.71 -8.09 1.93
N ARG A 137 12.70 -7.41 2.50
CA ARG A 137 14.12 -7.76 2.32
C ARG A 137 14.49 -9.11 2.97
N PRO A 138 14.05 -9.46 4.20
CA PRO A 138 14.25 -10.79 4.79
C PRO A 138 13.65 -11.92 3.95
N VAL A 139 12.43 -11.73 3.41
CA VAL A 139 11.76 -12.73 2.56
C VAL A 139 12.61 -13.08 1.32
N HIS A 140 13.24 -12.08 0.71
CA HIS A 140 14.16 -12.32 -0.41
C HIS A 140 15.41 -13.09 0.00
N ARG A 141 15.92 -12.88 1.23
CA ARG A 141 17.05 -13.66 1.75
C ARG A 141 16.67 -15.12 1.99
N ILE A 142 15.52 -15.38 2.61
CA ILE A 142 14.99 -16.74 2.79
C ILE A 142 14.79 -17.42 1.43
N THR A 143 14.17 -16.72 0.47
CA THR A 143 13.97 -17.24 -0.89
C THR A 143 15.29 -17.55 -1.60
N ALA A 144 16.30 -16.71 -1.42
CA ALA A 144 17.62 -16.93 -2.00
C ALA A 144 18.33 -18.14 -1.38
N ALA A 145 18.27 -18.29 -0.04
CA ALA A 145 18.80 -19.46 0.66
C ALA A 145 18.09 -20.75 0.20
N ALA A 146 16.76 -20.70 0.08
CA ALA A 146 15.97 -21.83 -0.43
C ALA A 146 16.34 -22.22 -1.87
N ARG A 147 16.63 -21.25 -2.75
CA ARG A 147 17.09 -21.51 -4.13
C ARG A 147 18.52 -22.02 -4.20
N ALA A 148 19.36 -21.62 -3.24
CA ALA A 148 20.74 -22.08 -3.16
C ALA A 148 20.85 -23.49 -2.54
N ALA A 149 19.88 -23.88 -1.70
CA ALA A 149 19.80 -25.20 -1.12
C ALA A 149 19.65 -26.27 -2.21
N SER A 150 20.58 -27.21 -2.24
CA SER A 150 20.60 -28.33 -3.17
C SER A 150 21.12 -29.58 -2.47
N GLU A 151 20.94 -30.76 -3.04
CA GLU A 151 21.45 -32.03 -2.49
C GLU A 151 22.96 -32.00 -2.17
N HIS A 152 23.71 -31.16 -2.89
CA HIS A 152 25.16 -31.02 -2.73
C HIS A 152 25.56 -29.80 -1.88
N ASN A 153 24.60 -28.94 -1.52
CA ASN A 153 24.85 -27.73 -0.73
C ASN A 153 23.66 -27.43 0.19
N LEU A 154 23.70 -28.06 1.38
CA LEU A 154 22.72 -27.88 2.47
C LEU A 154 23.26 -27.04 3.63
N SER A 155 24.51 -26.60 3.53
CA SER A 155 25.17 -25.76 4.54
C SER A 155 24.77 -24.29 4.43
N ALA A 156 24.06 -23.90 3.37
CA ALA A 156 23.50 -22.56 3.23
C ALA A 156 22.50 -22.27 4.35
N ARG A 157 22.75 -21.23 5.14
CA ARG A 157 21.83 -20.76 6.20
C ARG A 157 21.25 -19.40 5.83
N VAL A 158 20.03 -19.14 6.28
CA VAL A 158 19.41 -17.81 6.17
C VAL A 158 20.13 -16.84 7.10
N GLY A 159 20.39 -17.24 8.35
CA GLY A 159 21.16 -16.45 9.32
C GLY A 159 20.62 -15.03 9.52
N LEU A 160 19.29 -14.90 9.63
CA LEU A 160 18.66 -13.59 9.69
C LEU A 160 19.00 -12.89 11.01
N ALA A 161 19.71 -11.77 10.97
CA ALA A 161 19.96 -10.93 12.15
C ALA A 161 18.82 -9.92 12.36
N GLY A 162 18.45 -9.64 13.61
CA GLY A 162 17.43 -8.65 13.94
C GLY A 162 16.61 -9.02 15.19
N PRO A 163 15.53 -8.27 15.45
CA PRO A 163 14.55 -8.57 16.49
C PRO A 163 13.92 -9.96 16.33
N HIS A 164 13.36 -10.50 17.41
CA HIS A 164 12.59 -11.75 17.38
C HIS A 164 11.16 -11.43 16.88
N ASP A 165 11.02 -11.29 15.56
CA ASP A 165 9.75 -11.12 14.85
C ASP A 165 9.35 -12.38 14.07
N GLU A 166 8.19 -12.38 13.44
CA GLU A 166 7.65 -13.52 12.70
C GLU A 166 8.53 -13.93 11.51
N LEU A 167 9.31 -12.97 10.96
CA LEU A 167 10.25 -13.25 9.87
C LEU A 167 11.54 -13.90 10.39
N ARG A 168 12.00 -13.55 11.59
CA ARG A 168 13.09 -14.22 12.29
C ARG A 168 12.71 -15.65 12.66
N GLU A 169 11.54 -15.86 13.24
CA GLU A 169 11.01 -17.20 13.56
C GLU A 169 10.90 -18.08 12.31
N LEU A 170 10.42 -17.52 11.19
CA LEU A 170 10.37 -18.22 9.91
C LEU A 170 11.77 -18.60 9.40
N ALA A 171 12.74 -17.68 9.50
CA ALA A 171 14.12 -17.94 9.11
C ALA A 171 14.75 -19.06 9.95
N ASP A 172 14.58 -19.02 11.27
CA ASP A 172 15.12 -20.02 12.20
C ASP A 172 14.48 -21.40 11.95
N THR A 173 13.17 -21.45 11.67
CA THR A 173 12.47 -22.68 11.29
C THR A 173 13.00 -23.27 9.97
N PHE A 174 13.28 -22.42 8.99
CA PHE A 174 13.85 -22.85 7.71
C PHE A 174 15.27 -23.41 7.90
N ASP A 175 16.10 -22.76 8.71
CA ASP A 175 17.44 -23.24 9.04
C ASP A 175 17.38 -24.59 9.77
N ALA A 176 16.44 -24.78 10.71
CA ALA A 176 16.23 -26.07 11.39
C ALA A 176 15.81 -27.20 10.43
N MET A 177 14.95 -26.90 9.44
CA MET A 177 14.57 -27.86 8.39
C MET A 177 15.80 -28.28 7.57
N LEU A 178 16.64 -27.33 7.15
CA LEU A 178 17.86 -27.63 6.39
C LEU A 178 18.83 -28.50 7.20
N THR A 179 18.95 -28.28 8.51
CA THR A 179 19.78 -29.12 9.40
C THR A 179 19.29 -30.56 9.44
N ARG A 180 17.97 -30.77 9.52
CA ARG A 180 17.39 -32.12 9.51
C ARG A 180 17.63 -32.82 8.16
N LEU A 181 17.48 -32.10 7.07
CA LEU A 181 17.70 -32.63 5.72
C LEU A 181 19.17 -33.05 5.52
N GLU A 182 20.11 -32.20 5.96
CA GLU A 182 21.55 -32.48 5.93
C GLU A 182 21.90 -33.76 6.70
N ALA A 183 21.36 -33.92 7.91
CA ALA A 183 21.56 -35.12 8.72
C ALA A 183 21.06 -36.40 8.04
N SER A 184 19.90 -36.34 7.36
CA SER A 184 19.35 -37.47 6.60
C SER A 184 20.22 -37.86 5.42
N PHE A 185 20.70 -36.89 4.63
CA PHE A 185 21.58 -37.16 3.48
C PHE A 185 22.94 -37.72 3.90
N VAL A 186 23.52 -37.20 4.98
CA VAL A 186 24.78 -37.75 5.53
C VAL A 186 24.60 -39.20 5.97
N SER A 187 23.49 -39.50 6.63
CA SER A 187 23.17 -40.87 7.08
C SER A 187 22.96 -41.82 5.88
N GLN A 188 22.25 -41.38 4.85
CA GLN A 188 22.04 -42.15 3.62
C GLN A 188 23.37 -42.43 2.89
N ARG A 189 24.25 -41.43 2.75
CA ARG A 189 25.57 -41.61 2.13
C ARG A 189 26.44 -42.60 2.89
N ARG A 190 26.45 -42.53 4.23
CA ARG A 190 27.18 -43.51 5.07
C ARG A 190 26.62 -44.93 4.93
N PHE A 191 25.29 -45.07 4.88
CA PHE A 191 24.65 -46.37 4.68
C PHE A 191 25.03 -46.99 3.33
N ILE A 192 24.94 -46.22 2.23
CA ILE A 192 25.32 -46.69 0.88
C ILE A 192 26.81 -47.04 0.82
N ALA A 193 27.68 -46.22 1.42
CA ALA A 193 29.12 -46.49 1.47
C ALA A 193 29.41 -47.80 2.23
N ASN A 194 28.83 -47.96 3.42
CA ASN A 194 29.01 -49.18 4.22
C ASN A 194 28.46 -50.41 3.48
N ALA A 195 27.27 -50.35 2.90
CA ALA A 195 26.70 -51.44 2.12
C ALA A 195 27.58 -51.81 0.92
N SER A 196 28.16 -50.82 0.23
CA SER A 196 29.09 -51.07 -0.89
C SER A 196 30.37 -51.77 -0.43
N HIS A 197 30.87 -51.45 0.76
CA HIS A 197 32.04 -52.11 1.35
C HIS A 197 31.72 -53.55 1.79
N GLU A 198 30.61 -53.75 2.49
CA GLU A 198 30.18 -55.07 2.97
C GLU A 198 29.83 -56.01 1.82
N LEU A 199 29.37 -55.51 0.67
CA LEU A 199 29.09 -56.34 -0.51
C LEU A 199 30.33 -56.62 -1.36
N ARG A 200 31.32 -55.72 -1.39
CA ARG A 200 32.55 -55.92 -2.17
C ARG A 200 33.35 -57.12 -1.67
N THR A 201 33.43 -57.31 -0.36
CA THR A 201 34.17 -58.40 0.28
C THR A 201 33.66 -59.79 -0.14
N PRO A 202 32.38 -60.15 0.04
CA PRO A 202 31.86 -61.44 -0.37
C PRO A 202 31.91 -61.63 -1.89
N LEU A 203 31.69 -60.57 -2.69
CA LEU A 203 31.86 -60.65 -4.15
C LEU A 203 33.31 -60.97 -4.57
N ALA A 204 34.30 -60.38 -3.89
CA ALA A 204 35.70 -60.68 -4.16
C ALA A 204 36.05 -62.13 -3.76
N VAL A 205 35.48 -62.63 -2.67
CA VAL A 205 35.64 -64.03 -2.25
C VAL A 205 35.03 -64.99 -3.27
N MET A 206 33.78 -64.74 -3.71
CA MET A 206 33.11 -65.52 -4.75
C MET A 206 33.86 -65.47 -6.10
N GLY A 207 34.45 -64.32 -6.45
CA GLY A 207 35.29 -64.19 -7.64
C GLY A 207 36.57 -65.03 -7.52
N ALA A 208 37.28 -64.91 -6.40
CA ALA A 208 38.51 -65.66 -6.16
C ALA A 208 38.26 -67.19 -6.15
N SER A 209 37.13 -67.64 -5.61
CA SER A 209 36.76 -69.07 -5.64
C SER A 209 36.56 -69.57 -7.07
N VAL A 210 35.92 -68.78 -7.94
CA VAL A 210 35.76 -69.11 -9.37
C VAL A 210 37.11 -69.12 -10.09
N ASP A 211 37.96 -68.12 -9.87
CA ASP A 211 39.28 -68.01 -10.52
C ASP A 211 40.20 -69.19 -10.20
N VAL A 212 40.22 -69.67 -8.94
CA VAL A 212 41.01 -70.83 -8.51
C VAL A 212 40.62 -72.10 -9.28
N VAL A 213 39.33 -72.29 -9.54
CA VAL A 213 38.83 -73.45 -10.28
C VAL A 213 39.21 -73.38 -11.76
N LEU A 214 39.05 -72.21 -12.38
CA LEU A 214 39.37 -72.00 -13.80
C LEU A 214 40.88 -72.13 -14.08
N ALA A 215 41.74 -71.88 -13.10
CA ALA A 215 43.19 -72.02 -13.23
C ALA A 215 43.69 -73.47 -13.25
N LYS A 216 42.86 -74.48 -12.90
CA LYS A 216 43.24 -75.90 -12.96
C LYS A 216 43.17 -76.44 -14.39
N ALA A 217 44.21 -77.16 -14.82
CA ALA A 217 44.39 -77.63 -16.22
C ALA A 217 43.38 -78.71 -16.69
N ALA A 218 42.65 -79.36 -15.78
CA ALA A 218 41.54 -80.29 -16.09
C ALA A 218 40.66 -80.50 -14.84
N PRO A 219 39.70 -79.60 -14.55
CA PRO A 219 38.80 -79.74 -13.41
C PRO A 219 37.90 -80.96 -13.58
N THR A 220 37.75 -81.79 -12.55
CA THR A 220 36.82 -82.93 -12.60
C THR A 220 35.38 -82.47 -12.34
N PRO A 221 34.35 -83.14 -12.90
CA PRO A 221 32.94 -82.76 -12.69
C PRO A 221 32.52 -82.75 -11.21
N GLU A 222 33.12 -83.60 -10.37
CA GLU A 222 32.86 -83.61 -8.93
C GLU A 222 33.43 -82.38 -8.20
N GLU A 223 34.59 -81.86 -8.62
CA GLU A 223 35.16 -80.62 -8.05
C GLU A 223 34.31 -79.39 -8.39
N LEU A 224 33.64 -79.38 -9.55
CA LEU A 224 32.72 -78.31 -9.95
C LEU A 224 31.39 -78.37 -9.17
N LEU A 225 30.89 -79.58 -8.89
CA LEU A 225 29.61 -79.81 -8.21
C LEU A 225 29.69 -79.61 -6.69
N THR A 226 30.86 -79.82 -6.09
CA THR A 226 31.08 -79.58 -4.65
C THR A 226 31.13 -78.10 -4.32
N MET A 227 31.60 -77.25 -5.24
CA MET A 227 31.70 -75.81 -5.00
C MET A 227 30.36 -75.05 -5.12
N GLY A 228 29.40 -75.53 -5.92
CA GLY A 228 28.08 -74.89 -6.05
C GLY A 228 27.10 -75.23 -4.92
N ARG A 229 27.52 -76.04 -3.93
CA ARG A 229 26.69 -76.56 -2.84
C ARG A 229 26.88 -75.78 -1.52
N ASP A 230 27.94 -74.99 -1.41
CA ASP A 230 28.29 -74.16 -0.25
C ASP A 230 28.15 -72.66 -0.60
#